data_AF-A0AAV9F2T0-F1
#
_entry.id   AF-A0AAV9F2T0-F1
#
_cell.length_a   1.000
_cell.length_b   1.000
_cell.length_c   1.000
_cell.angle_alpha   90.00
_cell.angle_beta   90.00
_cell.angle_gamma   90.00
#
_symmetry.space_group_name_H-M   'P 1'
#
loop_
_entity.id
_entity.type
_entity.pdbx_description
1 polymer ?
#
loop_
_entity_poly.entity_id
_entity_poly.type
_entity_poly.pdbx_seq_one_letter_code
_entity_poly.pdbx_strand_id
1 'polypeptide(L)'
;MRAAVGEARTRNTEALVPVNLRPRMRPPLTEDYFGNLFALVYPSGSEQLGAEHEQGFLEGRLRDAISGLNGTTHEELMAAVAVVVERAVGLAAERAEVEVERYLFTSWCRFPFYETDFGWGGPAWVAVPPYELKNWFVLMNARGGDGFEVWAFLTEAEMEGFAKDPELLAFTSSPGSI
;
A
#
# COMPACT_ATOMS: atom_id res chain seq x y z
N MET A 1 -30.71 -30.26 21.25
CA MET A 1 -29.83 -29.88 20.14
C MET A 1 -29.51 -28.39 20.30
N ARG A 2 -28.39 -28.07 20.97
CA ARG A 2 -27.95 -26.69 21.17
C ARG A 2 -27.17 -26.26 19.93
N ALA A 3 -27.62 -25.21 19.28
CA ALA A 3 -26.87 -24.56 18.21
C ALA A 3 -25.55 -24.05 18.80
N ALA A 4 -24.43 -24.45 18.21
CA ALA A 4 -23.14 -23.86 18.50
C ALA A 4 -23.18 -22.41 18.02
N VAL A 5 -23.07 -21.48 18.96
CA VAL A 5 -22.72 -20.09 18.67
C VAL A 5 -21.32 -20.16 18.07
N GLY A 6 -21.20 -19.89 16.77
CA GLY A 6 -19.90 -19.74 16.13
C GLY A 6 -19.17 -18.58 16.81
N GLU A 7 -18.04 -18.87 17.45
CA GLU A 7 -17.15 -17.85 17.97
C GLU A 7 -16.77 -16.90 16.83
N ALA A 8 -16.97 -15.60 17.04
CA ALA A 8 -16.51 -14.58 16.12
C ALA A 8 -14.98 -14.71 15.99
N ARG A 9 -14.50 -15.12 14.82
CA ARG A 9 -13.07 -15.09 14.50
C ARG A 9 -12.58 -13.65 14.65
N THR A 10 -11.56 -13.44 15.47
CA THR A 10 -10.86 -12.15 15.55
C THR A 10 -10.27 -11.84 14.17
N ARG A 11 -10.74 -10.77 13.51
CA ARG A 11 -10.16 -10.29 12.25
C ARG A 11 -9.01 -9.36 12.57
N ASN A 12 -7.79 -9.77 12.25
CA ASN A 12 -6.65 -8.86 12.27
C ASN A 12 -6.59 -8.09 10.95
N THR A 13 -6.23 -6.82 11.02
CA THR A 13 -6.00 -5.98 9.83
C THR A 13 -4.52 -5.71 9.66
N GLU A 14 -4.00 -5.81 8.43
CA GLU A 14 -2.61 -5.51 8.11
C GLU A 14 -2.54 -4.48 6.98
N ALA A 15 -1.68 -3.47 7.14
CA ALA A 15 -1.29 -2.58 6.06
C ALA A 15 -0.01 -3.10 5.40
N LEU A 16 -0.02 -3.21 4.08
CA LEU A 16 1.12 -3.61 3.25
C LEU A 16 1.58 -2.42 2.43
N VAL A 17 2.89 -2.13 2.45
CA VAL A 17 3.48 -1.07 1.61
C VAL A 17 4.66 -1.65 0.84
N PRO A 18 4.62 -1.71 -0.51
CA PRO A 18 5.78 -2.04 -1.32
C PRO A 18 6.75 -0.86 -1.36
N VAL A 19 8.02 -1.12 -1.07
CA VAL A 19 9.08 -0.11 -0.98
C VAL A 19 10.16 -0.38 -2.03
N ASN A 20 10.44 0.61 -2.87
CA ASN A 20 11.52 0.52 -3.87
C ASN A 20 12.88 0.28 -3.19
N LEU A 21 13.49 -0.87 -3.48
CA LEU A 21 14.77 -1.26 -2.90
C LEU A 21 15.98 -0.73 -3.66
N ARG A 22 15.84 -0.29 -4.92
CA ARG A 22 16.97 0.20 -5.73
C ARG A 22 17.88 1.19 -4.98
N PRO A 23 17.38 2.32 -4.43
CA PRO A 23 18.24 3.27 -3.72
C PRO A 23 18.68 2.78 -2.34
N ARG A 24 18.17 1.64 -1.88
CA ARG A 24 18.38 1.08 -0.54
C ARG A 24 19.36 -0.07 -0.52
N MET A 25 19.74 -0.62 -1.68
CA MET A 25 20.77 -1.64 -1.79
C MET A 25 22.15 -1.10 -1.40
N ARG A 26 23.07 -1.99 -1.03
CA ARG A 26 24.50 -1.69 -0.88
C ARG A 26 25.35 -2.53 -1.85
N PRO A 27 25.92 -1.95 -2.91
CA PRO A 27 25.77 -0.55 -3.34
C PRO A 27 24.34 -0.24 -3.88
N PRO A 28 23.91 1.03 -3.88
CA PRO A 28 22.63 1.41 -4.47
C PRO A 28 22.58 1.06 -5.95
N LEU A 29 21.41 0.62 -6.41
CA LEU A 29 21.14 0.47 -7.83
C LEU A 29 20.62 1.77 -8.42
N THR A 30 20.86 1.95 -9.70
CA THR A 30 20.35 3.08 -10.48
C THR A 30 18.82 2.99 -10.65
N GLU A 31 18.18 4.13 -10.86
CA GLU A 31 16.72 4.20 -11.03
C GLU A 31 16.25 3.52 -12.33
N ASP A 32 17.11 3.47 -13.35
CA ASP A 32 16.87 2.82 -14.64
C ASP A 32 17.04 1.29 -14.61
N TYR A 33 17.42 0.70 -13.45
CA TYR A 33 17.46 -0.75 -13.29
C TYR A 33 16.09 -1.35 -13.58
N PHE A 34 15.97 -2.14 -14.65
CA PHE A 34 14.69 -2.68 -15.12
C PHE A 34 14.24 -3.90 -14.31
N GLY A 35 12.92 -4.06 -14.13
CA GLY A 35 12.31 -5.23 -13.46
C GLY A 35 11.70 -4.92 -12.09
N ASN A 36 11.24 -5.95 -11.39
CA ASN A 36 10.67 -5.80 -10.05
C ASN A 36 11.76 -5.85 -8.98
N LEU A 37 11.83 -4.81 -8.14
CA LEU A 37 12.75 -4.78 -7.01
C LEU A 37 12.16 -3.94 -5.87
N PHE A 38 11.39 -4.60 -5.01
CA PHE A 38 10.76 -3.99 -3.84
C PHE A 38 10.69 -4.99 -2.69
N ALA A 39 10.62 -4.49 -1.46
CA ALA A 39 10.25 -5.25 -0.27
C ALA A 39 8.83 -4.87 0.14
N LEU A 40 8.07 -5.82 0.69
CA LEU A 40 6.83 -5.53 1.39
C LEU A 40 7.15 -5.22 2.85
N VAL A 41 6.80 -4.02 3.32
CA VAL A 41 6.91 -3.65 4.73
C VAL A 41 5.56 -3.68 5.43
N TYR A 42 5.63 -4.01 6.72
CA TYR A 42 4.51 -4.11 7.64
C TYR A 42 4.78 -3.12 8.79
N PRO A 43 3.98 -2.06 8.97
CA PRO A 43 4.14 -1.21 10.14
C PRO A 43 3.78 -2.02 11.39
N SER A 44 4.74 -2.18 12.31
CA SER A 44 4.54 -2.94 13.54
C SER A 44 3.36 -2.41 14.35
N GLY A 45 2.52 -3.31 14.89
CA GLY A 45 1.28 -2.93 15.57
C GLY A 45 0.10 -2.72 14.63
N SER A 46 0.17 -3.18 13.38
CA SER A 46 -0.98 -3.13 12.47
C SER A 46 -2.18 -3.93 12.98
N GLU A 47 -1.95 -4.98 13.78
CA GLU A 47 -3.03 -5.70 14.48
C GLU A 47 -3.80 -4.82 15.48
N GLN A 48 -3.28 -3.64 15.83
CA GLN A 48 -3.91 -2.66 16.71
C GLN A 48 -4.46 -1.45 15.93
N LEU A 49 -4.58 -1.51 14.60
CA LEU A 49 -5.11 -0.41 13.78
C LEU A 49 -6.51 0.07 14.22
N GLY A 50 -7.29 -0.79 14.87
CA GLY A 50 -8.59 -0.44 15.44
C GLY A 50 -8.56 0.20 16.84
N ALA A 51 -7.38 0.42 17.42
CA ALA A 51 -7.21 1.10 18.71
C ALA A 51 -6.94 2.59 18.51
N GLU A 52 -7.31 3.41 19.49
CA GLU A 52 -6.94 4.84 19.49
C GLU A 52 -5.43 4.98 19.66
N HIS A 53 -4.79 5.68 18.71
CA HIS A 53 -3.36 6.00 18.74
C HIS A 53 -3.15 7.51 18.64
N GLU A 54 -2.03 7.98 19.18
CA GLU A 54 -1.62 9.38 18.98
C GLU A 54 -1.37 9.68 17.49
N GLN A 55 -1.60 10.94 17.09
CA GLN A 55 -1.30 11.39 15.74
C GLN A 55 0.17 11.11 15.40
N GLY A 56 0.41 10.54 14.22
CA GLY A 56 1.74 10.20 13.74
C GLY A 56 2.27 8.84 14.23
N PHE A 57 1.53 8.08 15.03
CA PHE A 57 1.92 6.73 15.45
C PHE A 57 2.22 5.82 14.24
N LEU A 58 1.28 5.71 13.29
CA LEU A 58 1.44 4.88 12.10
C LEU A 58 2.54 5.41 11.16
N GLU A 59 2.65 6.72 11.05
CA GLU A 59 3.68 7.39 10.23
C GLU A 59 5.08 7.07 10.74
N GLY A 60 5.29 7.12 12.07
CA GLY A 60 6.53 6.74 12.71
C GLY A 60 6.88 5.27 12.45
N ARG A 61 5.92 4.36 12.68
CA ARG A 61 6.11 2.92 12.43
C ARG A 61 6.47 2.62 10.97
N LEU A 62 5.77 3.26 10.03
CA LEU A 62 6.05 3.10 8.61
C LEU A 62 7.43 3.65 8.26
N ARG A 63 7.81 4.82 8.80
CA ARG A 63 9.13 5.43 8.59
C ARG A 63 10.25 4.54 9.11
N ASP A 64 10.08 3.97 10.29
CA ASP A 64 11.04 3.05 10.90
C ASP A 64 11.19 1.79 10.06
N ALA A 65 10.08 1.18 9.65
CA ALA A 65 10.08 -0.01 8.80
C ALA A 65 10.77 0.25 7.45
N ILE A 66 10.51 1.39 6.81
CA ILE A 66 11.17 1.80 5.55
C ILE A 66 12.66 2.06 5.77
N SER A 67 13.04 2.68 6.89
CA SER A 67 14.43 3.02 7.19
C SER A 67 15.27 1.79 7.50
N GLY A 68 14.66 0.75 8.07
CA GLY A 68 15.29 -0.56 8.31
C GLY A 68 15.71 -1.29 7.03
N LEU A 69 15.20 -0.89 5.87
CA LEU A 69 15.62 -1.43 4.57
C LEU A 69 16.88 -0.74 4.00
N ASN A 70 17.38 0.33 4.62
CA ASN A 70 18.54 1.03 4.07
C ASN A 70 19.82 0.20 4.27
N GLY A 71 20.59 0.04 3.20
CA GLY A 71 21.83 -0.73 3.20
C GLY A 71 21.64 -2.23 2.98
N THR A 72 20.46 -2.66 2.50
CA THR A 72 20.15 -4.07 2.21
C THR A 72 21.20 -4.71 1.29
N THR A 73 21.74 -5.85 1.70
CA THR A 73 22.66 -6.64 0.88
C THR A 73 21.91 -7.54 -0.11
N HIS A 74 22.63 -8.14 -1.06
CA HIS A 74 22.04 -9.11 -1.98
C HIS A 74 21.47 -10.33 -1.24
N GLU A 75 22.17 -10.82 -0.21
CA GLU A 75 21.74 -11.96 0.58
C GLU A 75 20.46 -11.67 1.36
N GLU A 76 20.37 -10.48 1.97
CA GLU A 76 19.17 -10.02 2.67
C GLU A 76 17.99 -9.84 1.71
N LEU A 77 18.23 -9.32 0.51
CA LEU A 77 17.23 -9.24 -0.55
C LEU A 77 16.72 -10.64 -0.94
N MET A 78 17.63 -11.60 -1.18
CA MET A 78 17.24 -12.96 -1.58
C MET A 78 16.43 -13.66 -0.48
N ALA A 79 16.76 -13.42 0.79
CA ALA A 79 15.97 -13.89 1.92
C ALA A 79 14.58 -13.24 1.95
N ALA A 80 14.47 -11.93 1.74
CA ALA A 80 13.20 -11.22 1.69
C ALA A 80 12.32 -11.68 0.51
N VAL A 81 12.91 -11.89 -0.67
CA VAL A 81 12.20 -12.43 -1.85
C VAL A 81 11.69 -13.84 -1.58
N ALA A 82 12.47 -14.69 -0.92
CA ALA A 82 12.02 -16.03 -0.54
C ALA A 82 10.77 -15.97 0.34
N VAL A 83 10.70 -15.03 1.30
CA VAL A 83 9.50 -14.81 2.13
C VAL A 83 8.32 -14.32 1.30
N VAL A 84 8.51 -13.36 0.40
CA VAL A 84 7.44 -12.87 -0.48
C VAL A 84 6.91 -13.98 -1.38
N VAL A 85 7.79 -14.80 -1.96
CA VAL A 85 7.42 -15.95 -2.78
C VAL A 85 6.70 -17.00 -1.94
N GLU A 86 7.20 -17.33 -0.75
CA GLU A 86 6.54 -18.28 0.16
C GLU A 86 5.14 -17.80 0.55
N ARG A 87 4.97 -16.50 0.82
CA ARG A 87 3.67 -15.91 1.14
C ARG A 87 2.76 -15.84 -0.08
N ALA A 88 3.27 -15.44 -1.25
CA ALA A 88 2.51 -15.34 -2.49
C ALA A 88 2.08 -16.72 -3.02
N VAL A 89 2.95 -17.73 -2.88
CA VAL A 89 2.65 -19.14 -3.21
C VAL A 89 1.82 -19.78 -2.11
N GLY A 90 2.02 -19.40 -0.85
CA GLY A 90 1.23 -19.83 0.31
C GLY A 90 -0.19 -19.23 0.34
N LEU A 91 -0.47 -18.17 -0.42
CA LEU A 91 -1.84 -17.76 -0.73
C LEU A 91 -2.62 -18.84 -1.51
N ALA A 92 -1.93 -19.84 -2.10
CA ALA A 92 -2.56 -21.03 -2.67
C ALA A 92 -2.69 -22.20 -1.67
N ALA A 93 -2.17 -22.08 -0.44
CA ALA A 93 -2.18 -23.15 0.55
C ALA A 93 -2.60 -22.61 1.92
N GLU A 94 -3.90 -22.78 2.23
CA GLU A 94 -4.51 -22.59 3.56
C GLU A 94 -3.58 -23.04 4.71
N ARG A 95 -3.33 -22.16 5.69
CA ARG A 95 -2.90 -22.48 7.08
C ARG A 95 -2.69 -21.23 7.95
N ALA A 96 -3.72 -20.41 8.11
CA ALA A 96 -3.77 -19.47 9.24
C ALA A 96 -5.07 -19.67 10.01
N GLU A 97 -4.98 -19.90 11.32
CA GLU A 97 -6.14 -19.99 12.22
C GLU A 97 -6.85 -18.63 12.38
N VAL A 98 -6.14 -17.54 12.05
CA VAL A 98 -6.62 -16.15 12.08
C VAL A 98 -6.85 -15.68 10.65
N GLU A 99 -8.06 -15.18 10.39
CA GLU A 99 -8.37 -14.47 9.15
C GLU A 99 -7.74 -13.07 9.23
N VAL A 100 -6.78 -12.80 8.35
CA VAL A 100 -6.09 -11.51 8.28
C VAL A 100 -6.57 -10.77 7.04
N GLU A 101 -7.24 -9.64 7.25
CA GLU A 101 -7.63 -8.73 6.18
C GLU A 101 -6.47 -7.79 5.86
N ARG A 102 -6.04 -7.76 4.60
CA ARG A 102 -4.87 -6.99 4.17
C ARG A 102 -5.28 -5.81 3.31
N TYR A 103 -4.67 -4.66 3.56
CA TYR A 103 -4.85 -3.42 2.83
C TYR A 103 -3.50 -3.05 2.19
N LEU A 104 -3.46 -3.02 0.86
CA LEU A 104 -2.25 -2.72 0.10
C LEU A 104 -2.22 -1.24 -0.27
N PHE A 105 -1.17 -0.53 0.11
CA PHE A 105 -0.97 0.87 -0.24
C PHE A 105 0.26 1.02 -1.13
N THR A 106 0.06 1.26 -2.42
CA THR A 106 1.13 1.45 -3.39
C THR A 106 1.31 2.93 -3.69
N SER A 107 2.51 3.48 -3.51
CA SER A 107 2.82 4.84 -3.92
C SER A 107 3.42 4.88 -5.32
N TRP A 108 2.78 5.62 -6.22
CA TRP A 108 3.27 5.97 -7.55
C TRP A 108 3.73 7.43 -7.64
N CYS A 109 3.81 8.13 -6.51
CA CYS A 109 4.16 9.55 -6.42
C CYS A 109 5.58 9.91 -6.90
N ARG A 110 6.44 8.93 -7.18
CA ARG A 110 7.79 9.18 -7.75
C ARG A 110 7.90 8.81 -9.22
N PHE A 111 6.83 8.36 -9.85
CA PHE A 111 6.85 8.13 -11.29
C PHE A 111 6.69 9.47 -12.02
N PRO A 112 7.47 9.71 -13.08
CA PRO A 112 7.48 10.98 -13.83
C PRO A 112 6.31 11.06 -14.83
N PHE A 113 5.11 10.64 -14.41
CA PHE A 113 3.97 10.50 -15.31
C PHE A 113 3.62 11.83 -16.00
N TYR A 114 3.47 12.90 -15.23
CA TYR A 114 3.15 14.24 -15.78
C TYR A 114 4.34 14.96 -16.44
N GLU A 115 5.55 14.43 -16.29
CA GLU A 115 6.78 14.94 -16.93
C GLU A 115 7.05 14.24 -18.28
N THR A 116 6.33 13.17 -18.57
CA THR A 116 6.54 12.37 -19.79
C THR A 116 5.93 13.07 -21.01
N ASP A 117 6.77 13.50 -21.96
CA ASP A 117 6.36 14.11 -23.22
C ASP A 117 6.91 13.31 -24.41
N PHE A 118 6.02 12.84 -25.28
CA PHE A 118 6.37 12.08 -26.49
C PHE A 118 6.45 12.96 -27.76
N GLY A 119 6.42 14.28 -27.61
CA GLY A 119 6.48 15.28 -28.69
C GLY A 119 5.18 16.06 -28.90
N TRP A 120 4.19 15.90 -28.03
CA TRP A 120 2.87 16.53 -28.10
C TRP A 120 2.41 17.15 -26.77
N GLY A 121 3.32 17.30 -25.81
CA GLY A 121 3.04 17.76 -24.47
C GLY A 121 2.82 16.61 -23.48
N GLY A 122 2.91 16.94 -22.19
CA GLY A 122 2.65 16.00 -21.10
C GLY A 122 1.18 15.55 -21.01
N PRO A 123 0.87 14.48 -20.26
CA PRO A 123 -0.48 13.96 -20.17
C PRO A 123 -1.43 14.96 -19.48
N ALA A 124 -2.64 15.07 -20.02
CA ALA A 124 -3.69 15.90 -19.44
C ALA A 124 -4.19 15.35 -18.09
N TRP A 125 -4.18 14.02 -17.93
CA TRP A 125 -4.55 13.30 -16.72
C TRP A 125 -4.00 11.88 -16.79
N VAL A 126 -3.66 11.31 -15.63
CA VAL A 126 -3.16 9.94 -15.51
C VAL A 126 -3.99 9.22 -14.47
N ALA A 127 -4.47 8.02 -14.83
CA ALA A 127 -5.43 7.27 -14.04
C ALA A 127 -4.99 5.81 -13.84
N VAL A 128 -5.50 5.19 -12.77
CA VAL A 128 -5.35 3.75 -12.54
C VAL A 128 -6.54 3.04 -13.21
N PRO A 129 -6.30 2.05 -14.09
CA PRO A 129 -7.40 1.29 -14.67
C PRO A 129 -8.17 0.52 -13.59
N PRO A 130 -9.47 0.23 -13.79
CA PRO A 130 -10.21 -0.66 -12.91
C PRO A 130 -9.47 -2.00 -12.73
N TYR A 131 -9.39 -2.47 -11.49
CA TYR A 131 -8.66 -3.68 -11.14
C TYR A 131 -9.43 -4.44 -10.07
N GLU A 132 -9.56 -5.76 -10.22
CA GLU A 132 -10.36 -6.62 -9.31
C GLU A 132 -9.56 -7.05 -8.06
N LEU A 133 -8.74 -6.15 -7.51
CA LEU A 133 -8.02 -6.38 -6.26
C LEU A 133 -8.70 -5.62 -5.13
N LYS A 134 -9.36 -6.36 -4.24
CA LYS A 134 -9.98 -5.80 -3.03
C LYS A 134 -8.90 -5.19 -2.11
N ASN A 135 -9.24 -4.11 -1.42
CA ASN A 135 -8.43 -3.44 -0.40
C ASN A 135 -7.10 -2.89 -0.93
N TRP A 136 -7.10 -2.44 -2.18
CA TRP A 136 -5.93 -1.83 -2.80
C TRP A 136 -6.10 -0.32 -2.91
N PHE A 137 -5.04 0.41 -2.56
CA PHE A 137 -4.98 1.86 -2.58
C PHE A 137 -3.74 2.27 -3.38
N VAL A 138 -3.93 3.12 -4.38
CA VAL A 138 -2.83 3.68 -5.18
C VAL A 138 -2.76 5.18 -4.98
N LEU A 139 -1.61 5.66 -4.50
CA LEU A 139 -1.34 7.08 -4.32
C LEU A 139 -0.61 7.61 -5.56
N MET A 140 -1.15 8.65 -6.19
CA MET A 140 -0.58 9.27 -7.39
C MET A 140 -0.46 10.78 -7.20
N ASN A 141 0.57 11.42 -7.72
CA ASN A 141 0.63 12.88 -7.66
C ASN A 141 -0.59 13.50 -8.37
N ALA A 142 -1.13 14.57 -7.81
CA ALA A 142 -2.14 15.36 -8.49
C ALA A 142 -1.49 16.12 -9.66
N ARG A 143 -2.29 16.41 -10.69
CA ARG A 143 -1.84 17.30 -11.76
C ARG A 143 -1.48 18.67 -11.17
N GLY A 144 -0.38 19.25 -11.64
CA GLY A 144 0.09 20.56 -11.15
C GLY A 144 1.00 20.49 -9.92
N GLY A 145 1.15 19.32 -9.30
CA GLY A 145 2.11 19.09 -8.21
C GLY A 145 1.60 19.42 -6.80
N ASP A 146 0.40 19.98 -6.69
CA ASP A 146 -0.23 20.28 -5.40
C ASP A 146 -1.01 19.07 -4.89
N GLY A 147 -0.37 18.26 -4.04
CA GLY A 147 -1.00 17.12 -3.37
C GLY A 147 -1.00 15.82 -4.20
N PHE A 148 -1.87 14.89 -3.83
CA PHE A 148 -1.99 13.56 -4.44
C PHE A 148 -3.44 13.09 -4.53
N GLU A 149 -3.72 12.25 -5.53
CA GLU A 149 -4.94 11.48 -5.67
C GLU A 149 -4.77 10.11 -5.01
N VAL A 150 -5.85 9.61 -4.39
CA VAL A 150 -5.91 8.24 -3.85
C VAL A 150 -6.97 7.46 -4.61
N TRP A 151 -6.53 6.43 -5.33
CA TRP A 151 -7.39 5.48 -6.02
C TRP A 151 -7.67 4.30 -5.08
N ALA A 152 -8.89 4.21 -4.57
CA ALA A 152 -9.30 3.16 -3.63
C ALA A 152 -10.14 2.07 -4.34
N PHE A 153 -9.71 0.82 -4.19
CA PHE A 153 -10.38 -0.37 -4.72
C PHE A 153 -10.99 -1.16 -3.57
N LEU A 154 -12.27 -0.91 -3.32
CA LEU A 154 -13.07 -1.49 -2.23
C LEU A 154 -14.34 -2.13 -2.78
N THR A 155 -15.02 -2.95 -1.97
CA THR A 155 -16.37 -3.41 -2.32
C THR A 155 -17.36 -2.24 -2.32
N GLU A 156 -18.48 -2.38 -3.03
CA GLU A 156 -19.53 -1.36 -3.05
C GLU A 156 -20.02 -0.99 -1.64
N ALA A 157 -20.18 -1.98 -0.77
CA ALA A 157 -20.61 -1.78 0.61
C ALA A 157 -19.59 -1.01 1.46
N GLU A 158 -18.29 -1.32 1.29
CA GLU A 158 -17.21 -0.58 1.98
C GLU A 158 -17.06 0.84 1.43
N MET A 159 -17.21 1.02 0.11
CA MET A 159 -17.11 2.32 -0.54
C MET A 159 -18.20 3.28 -0.09
N GLU A 160 -19.42 2.79 0.22
CA GLU A 160 -20.49 3.63 0.75
C GLU A 160 -20.11 4.29 2.09
N GLY A 161 -19.45 3.55 2.98
CA GLY A 161 -18.94 4.08 4.24
C GLY A 161 -17.75 5.01 4.01
N PHE A 162 -16.78 4.55 3.21
CA PHE A 162 -15.56 5.30 2.89
C PHE A 162 -15.86 6.70 2.31
N ALA A 163 -16.82 6.79 1.38
CA ALA A 163 -17.17 8.05 0.72
C ALA A 163 -17.89 9.06 1.63
N LYS A 164 -18.44 8.61 2.77
CA LYS A 164 -19.21 9.44 3.71
C LYS A 164 -18.46 9.71 5.01
N ASP A 165 -17.25 9.17 5.17
CA ASP A 165 -16.47 9.30 6.39
C ASP A 165 -16.05 10.76 6.63
N PRO A 166 -16.47 11.39 7.74
CA PRO A 166 -16.22 12.80 7.98
C PRO A 166 -14.74 13.12 8.25
N GLU A 167 -13.96 12.16 8.77
CA GLU A 167 -12.53 12.36 9.01
C GLU A 167 -11.78 12.34 7.68
N LEU A 168 -12.10 11.40 6.79
CA LEU A 168 -11.51 11.37 5.44
C LEU A 168 -11.92 12.61 4.63
N LEU A 169 -13.19 12.99 4.68
CA LEU A 169 -13.69 14.14 3.94
C LEU A 169 -12.99 15.44 4.34
N ALA A 170 -12.53 15.57 5.59
CA ALA A 170 -11.75 16.72 6.04
C ALA A 170 -10.41 16.90 5.28
N PHE A 171 -9.91 15.85 4.62
CA PHE A 171 -8.65 15.87 3.85
C PHE A 171 -8.86 15.81 2.32
N THR A 172 -10.10 15.83 1.84
CA THR A 172 -10.40 15.74 0.39
C THR A 172 -10.73 17.09 -0.22
N SER A 173 -10.32 17.28 -1.47
CA SER A 173 -10.72 18.43 -2.29
C SER A 173 -12.15 18.22 -2.81
N SER A 174 -12.95 19.30 -2.89
CA SER A 174 -14.28 19.21 -3.51
C SER A 174 -14.16 18.85 -5.01
N PRO A 175 -15.08 18.02 -5.55
CA PRO A 175 -15.08 17.66 -6.97
C PRO A 175 -15.32 18.91 -7.81
N GLY A 176 -14.27 19.39 -8.50
CA GLY A 176 -14.28 20.63 -9.27
C GLY A 176 -12.99 21.46 -9.19
N SER A 177 -11.98 21.01 -8.41
CA SER A 177 -10.75 21.77 -8.13
C SER A 177 -9.50 21.25 -8.88
N ILE A 178 -9.64 20.34 -9.85
CA ILE A 178 -8.52 19.73 -10.61
C ILE A 178 -8.39 20.39 -11.98
#